data_AF-A0A223VKL4-F1
#
_entry.id   AF-A0A223VKL4-F1
#
_cell.length_a   1.000
_cell.length_b   1.000
_cell.length_c   1.000
_cell.angle_alpha   90.00
_cell.angle_beta   90.00
_cell.angle_gamma   90.00
#
_symmetry.space_group_name_H-M   'P 1'
#
loop_
_entity.id
_entity.type
_entity.pdbx_description
1 polymer ?
#
loop_
_entity_poly.entity_id
_entity_poly.type
_entity_poly.pdbx_seq_one_letter_code
_entity_poly.pdbx_strand_id
1 'polypeptide(L)' 'MKKFLLAVGLLSIAGTALAAGKPCEELKSEIAAKIDAKGATGYSLEVVDKGAAPSDHTVVGTCEGGTKEIAYKRG' A
#
# COMPACT_ATOMS: atom_id res chain seq x y z
N MET A 1 -10.43 26.56 0.13
CA MET A 1 -11.83 26.17 -0.20
C MET A 1 -11.90 26.06 -1.71
N LYS A 2 -12.08 24.93 -2.40
CA LYS A 2 -12.87 23.72 -2.12
C LYS A 2 -12.38 22.64 -3.11
N LYS A 3 -12.10 21.42 -2.62
CA LYS A 3 -12.49 20.14 -3.23
C LYS A 3 -12.09 19.87 -4.70
N PHE A 4 -10.88 19.37 -4.93
CA PHE A 4 -10.63 18.35 -5.95
C PHE A 4 -10.46 17.03 -5.19
N LEU A 5 -11.54 16.29 -4.89
CA LEU A 5 -12.02 15.19 -5.75
C LEU A 5 -10.89 14.33 -6.34
N LEU A 6 -9.96 13.86 -5.50
CA LEU A 6 -9.25 12.62 -5.78
C LEU A 6 -10.09 11.45 -5.25
N ALA A 7 -11.10 11.11 -6.04
CA ALA A 7 -11.73 9.80 -6.01
C ALA A 7 -10.73 8.76 -6.54
N VAL A 8 -9.77 8.37 -5.71
CA VAL A 8 -9.08 7.08 -5.79
C VAL A 8 -9.81 6.24 -4.75
N GLY A 9 -10.81 5.46 -5.17
CA GLY A 9 -10.55 4.29 -5.98
C GLY A 9 -10.78 3.10 -5.06
N LEU A 10 -12.07 2.83 -4.87
CA LEU A 10 -12.69 1.67 -4.26
C LEU A 10 -11.92 0.37 -4.56
N LEU A 11 -11.00 -0.02 -3.67
CA LEU A 11 -10.34 -1.34 -3.67
C LEU A 11 -10.17 -1.87 -2.24
N SER A 12 -11.17 -1.66 -1.37
CA SER A 12 -11.24 -2.33 -0.06
C SER A 12 -12.06 -3.64 -0.09
N ILE A 13 -12.24 -4.23 -1.28
CA ILE A 13 -12.88 -5.54 -1.42
C ILE A 13 -11.81 -6.57 -1.75
N ALA A 14 -11.11 -7.06 -0.72
CA ALA A 14 -10.57 -8.42 -0.62
C ALA A 14 -9.77 -8.53 0.69
N GLY A 15 -10.48 -8.74 1.80
CA GLY A 15 -9.87 -9.03 3.10
C GLY A 15 -10.83 -9.76 4.03
N THR A 16 -11.85 -10.42 3.50
CA THR A 16 -12.60 -11.40 4.28
C THR A 16 -11.74 -12.65 4.41
N ALA A 17 -11.49 -13.05 5.66
CA ALA A 17 -10.97 -14.36 6.07
C ALA A 17 -9.46 -14.62 5.88
N LEU A 18 -8.63 -13.92 6.65
CA LEU A 18 -7.44 -14.54 7.24
C LEU A 18 -7.09 -13.80 8.54
N ALA A 19 -7.50 -14.39 9.65
CA ALA A 19 -7.24 -13.90 11.01
C ALA A 19 -5.75 -13.93 11.41
N ALA A 20 -4.86 -14.19 10.45
CA ALA A 20 -3.45 -13.87 10.49
C ALA A 20 -3.19 -13.05 9.24
N GLY A 21 -3.15 -11.72 9.35
CA GLY A 21 -2.88 -10.87 8.20
C GLY A 21 -1.55 -11.28 7.55
N LYS A 22 -1.52 -11.31 6.21
CA LYS A 22 -0.31 -11.68 5.47
C LYS A 22 0.91 -10.92 6.03
N PRO A 23 2.07 -11.59 6.15
CA PRO A 23 3.29 -10.92 6.57
C PRO A 23 3.61 -9.81 5.55
N CYS A 24 4.10 -8.67 6.04
CA CYS A 24 4.38 -7.51 5.19
C CYS A 24 5.34 -7.84 4.04
N GLU A 25 6.27 -8.78 4.26
CA GLU A 25 7.21 -9.28 3.25
C GLU A 25 6.54 -9.88 2.01
N GLU A 26 5.52 -10.74 2.20
CA GLU A 26 4.81 -11.36 1.08
C GLU A 26 3.96 -10.33 0.33
N LEU A 27 3.22 -9.49 1.06
CA LEU A 27 2.42 -8.43 0.45
C LEU A 27 3.29 -7.41 -0.29
N LYS A 28 4.45 -7.06 0.27
CA LYS A 28 5.42 -6.16 -0.37
C LYS A 28 5.92 -6.75 -1.69
N SER A 29 6.25 -8.04 -1.70
CA SER A 29 6.69 -8.76 -2.91
C SER A 29 5.60 -8.80 -3.98
N GLU A 30 4.35 -9.10 -3.60
CA GLU A 30 3.22 -9.08 -4.54
C GLU A 30 2.97 -7.66 -5.10
N ILE A 31 3.05 -6.64 -4.25
CA ILE A 31 2.87 -5.24 -4.67
C ILE A 31 3.99 -4.82 -5.62
N ALA A 32 5.25 -5.15 -5.31
CA ALA A 32 6.40 -4.89 -6.17
C ALA A 32 6.21 -5.52 -7.55
N ALA A 33 5.88 -6.81 -7.62
CA ALA A 33 5.64 -7.50 -8.88
C ALA A 33 4.53 -6.84 -9.71
N LYS A 34 3.45 -6.35 -9.07
CA LYS A 34 2.36 -5.63 -9.76
C LYS A 34 2.79 -4.23 -10.24
N ILE A 35 3.65 -3.55 -9.50
CA ILE A 35 4.23 -2.25 -9.87
C ILE A 35 5.21 -2.42 -11.04
N ASP A 36 6.07 -3.43 -10.97
CA ASP A 36 7.02 -3.79 -12.03
C ASP A 36 6.28 -4.20 -13.31
N ALA A 37 5.22 -5.00 -13.20
CA ALA A 37 4.37 -5.36 -14.33
C ALA A 37 3.67 -4.16 -14.98
N LYS A 38 3.51 -3.05 -14.24
CA LYS A 38 3.01 -1.77 -14.77
C LYS A 38 4.12 -0.91 -15.38
N GLY A 39 5.38 -1.36 -15.34
CA GLY A 39 6.53 -0.67 -15.91
C GLY A 39 7.03 0.50 -15.06
N ALA A 40 6.67 0.56 -13.76
CA ALA A 40 7.23 1.57 -12.89
C ALA A 40 8.66 1.17 -12.49
N THR A 41 9.59 2.11 -12.63
CA THR A 41 11.00 1.94 -12.27
C THR A 41 11.41 3.04 -11.28
N GLY A 42 12.40 2.75 -10.44
CA GLY A 42 12.92 3.70 -9.47
C GLY A 42 11.92 4.04 -8.36
N TYR A 43 11.29 3.06 -7.73
CA TYR A 43 10.40 3.27 -6.59
C TYR A 43 10.94 2.62 -5.32
N SER A 44 10.39 3.01 -4.17
CA SER A 44 10.66 2.43 -2.87
C SER A 44 9.35 2.00 -2.20
N LEU A 45 9.41 0.84 -1.54
CA LEU A 45 8.32 0.31 -0.71
C LEU A 45 8.81 0.18 0.72
N GLU A 46 8.19 0.93 1.62
CA GLU A 46 8.50 0.96 3.05
C GLU A 46 7.33 0.43 3.86
N VAL A 47 7.62 -0.32 4.91
CA VAL A 47 6.59 -0.76 5.86
C VAL A 47 6.57 0.23 7.01
N VAL A 48 5.45 0.87 7.22
CA VAL A 48 5.22 1.87 8.27
C VAL A 48 4.09 1.41 9.17
N ASP A 49 4.00 1.95 10.38
CA ASP A 49 2.82 1.73 11.20
C ASP A 49 1.60 2.43 10.60
N LYS A 50 0.41 1.95 10.92
CA LYS A 50 -0.83 2.50 10.38
C LYS A 50 -0.96 3.99 10.68
N GLY A 51 -1.13 4.80 9.64
CA GLY A 51 -1.23 6.25 9.74
C GLY A 51 0.11 6.96 9.95
N ALA A 52 1.24 6.25 9.93
CA ALA A 52 2.58 6.80 10.00
C ALA A 52 3.24 6.98 8.62
N ALA A 53 2.52 6.69 7.53
CA ALA A 53 3.01 6.95 6.18
C ALA A 53 3.27 8.46 5.96
N PRO A 54 4.46 8.86 5.48
CA PRO A 54 4.73 10.24 5.16
C PRO A 54 3.80 10.76 4.05
N SER A 55 3.54 12.06 4.02
CA SER A 55 2.66 12.68 3.03
C SER A 55 3.17 12.56 1.59
N ASP A 56 4.48 12.33 1.40
CA ASP A 56 5.10 12.06 0.09
C ASP A 56 5.00 10.59 -0.35
N HIS A 57 4.44 9.72 0.50
CA HIS A 57 4.22 8.31 0.18
C HIS A 57 2.74 8.01 -0.05
N THR A 58 2.49 7.01 -0.89
CA THR A 58 1.16 6.48 -1.17
C THR A 58 0.99 5.15 -0.47
N VAL A 59 -0.02 5.00 0.39
CA VAL A 59 -0.33 3.71 1.00
C VAL A 59 -0.91 2.79 -0.08
N VAL A 60 -0.18 1.72 -0.40
CA VAL A 60 -0.51 0.76 -1.46
C VAL A 60 -1.01 -0.58 -0.91
N GLY A 61 -0.91 -0.79 0.40
CA GLY A 61 -1.44 -1.98 1.07
C GLY A 61 -1.35 -1.88 2.59
N THR A 62 -2.02 -2.81 3.28
CA THR A 62 -1.95 -2.98 4.73
C THR A 62 -1.60 -4.43 5.07
N CYS A 63 -0.76 -4.65 6.08
CA CYS A 63 -0.24 -5.96 6.47
C CYS A 63 -0.32 -6.17 7.99
N GLU A 64 0.03 -7.36 8.48
CA GLU A 64 -0.04 -7.73 9.92
C GLU A 64 -1.43 -7.53 10.56
N GLY A 65 -2.49 -7.77 9.79
CA GLY A 65 -3.87 -7.61 10.27
C GLY A 65 -4.34 -6.16 10.34
N GLY A 66 -3.60 -5.25 9.66
CA GLY A 66 -3.95 -3.84 9.55
C GLY A 66 -3.29 -2.96 10.62
N THR A 67 -2.25 -3.44 11.30
CA THR A 67 -1.38 -2.65 12.20
C THR A 67 -0.32 -1.89 11.44
N LYS A 68 0.12 -2.42 10.27
CA LYS A 68 1.14 -1.81 9.41
C LYS A 68 0.60 -1.56 8.01
N GLU A 69 1.23 -0.61 7.34
CA GLU A 69 0.92 -0.16 6.00
C GLU A 69 2.18 -0.22 5.13
N ILE A 70 2.00 -0.48 3.84
CA ILE A 70 3.06 -0.47 2.85
C ILE A 70 2.95 0.85 2.10
N ALA A 71 3.93 1.71 2.34
CA ALA A 71 4.05 3.04 1.78
C ALA A 71 4.93 2.98 0.51
N TYR A 72 4.38 3.42 -0.60
CA TYR A 72 5.05 3.53 -1.89
C TYR A 72 5.54 4.96 -2.11
N LYS A 73 6.80 5.09 -2.50
CA LYS A 73 7.37 6.34 -2.97
C LYS A 73 7.95 6.16 -4.35
N ARG A 74 7.56 7.05 -5.26
CA ARG A 74 8.21 7.16 -6.57
C ARG A 74 9.49 7.99 -6.39
N GLY A 75 10.62 7.45 -6.85
CA GLY A 75 11.90 8.15 -6.91
C GLY A 75 11.99 9.13 -8.06
#